data_AF-A0A7W1Q1Y9-F1
#
_entry.id   AF-A0A7W1Q1Y9-F1
#
_cell.length_a   1.000
_cell.length_b   1.000
_cell.length_c   1.000
_cell.angle_alpha   90.00
_cell.angle_beta   90.00
_cell.angle_gamma   90.00
#
_symmetry.space_group_name_H-M   'P 1'
#
loop_
_entity.id
_entity.type
_entity.pdbx_description
1 polymer ?
#
loop_
_entity_poly.entity_id
_entity_poly.type
_entity_poly.pdbx_seq_one_letter_code
_entity_poly.pdbx_strand_id
1 'polypeptide(L)'
;MTVVRSLLLFLLAAVAEIGGAWLVWQGIREHRGLVWIGGGIVALGLYGFVATLQPDPHFGRILAAYGGVFVAGSLVWGMVIDGFRPDRFDYFGAALCLVGVLVIMFGPRGGVGLSKPCHHRDVTEPVRPEDLRVSDPEREAVQDRLRLAQSVGQIDIHEFDERVQSVWASRTRGELERVVADLPVPPPAAAQAARRPAGQVFSDSGGGTAMRILTIVWLALVTVNLIVWGLVSITAAEEIYPWWIWLAPSGAALAVLYTAGVGRPRRDR
;
A
#
# COMPACT_ATOMS: atom_id res chain seq x y z
N MET A 1 24.05 15.37 16.79
CA MET A 1 24.83 14.12 16.82
C MET A 1 24.10 12.91 16.24
N THR A 2 22.77 12.96 16.02
CA THR A 2 21.98 11.83 15.49
C THR A 2 21.96 11.77 13.96
N VAL A 3 21.76 12.90 13.27
CA VAL A 3 21.63 12.92 11.79
C VAL A 3 22.92 12.50 11.07
N VAL A 4 24.07 13.04 11.51
CA VAL A 4 25.39 12.67 10.94
C VAL A 4 25.68 11.19 11.16
N ARG A 5 25.37 10.66 12.35
CA ARG A 5 25.53 9.23 12.65
C ARG A 5 24.64 8.35 11.77
N SER A 6 23.37 8.73 11.56
CA SER A 6 22.46 7.99 10.67
C SER A 6 22.90 8.04 9.22
N LEU A 7 23.38 9.20 8.72
CA LEU A 7 23.94 9.32 7.37
C LEU A 7 25.17 8.43 7.19
N LEU A 8 26.07 8.41 8.17
CA LEU A 8 27.26 7.56 8.14
C LEU A 8 26.91 6.06 8.15
N LEU A 9 25.97 5.64 9.02
CA LEU A 9 25.50 4.26 9.06
C LEU A 9 24.80 3.86 7.76
N PHE A 10 24.01 4.76 7.18
CA PHE A 10 23.34 4.54 5.91
C PHE A 10 24.34 4.37 4.76
N LEU A 11 25.37 5.20 4.71
CA LEU A 11 26.41 5.12 3.69
C LEU A 11 27.28 3.87 3.85
N LEU A 12 27.61 3.51 5.09
CA LEU A 12 28.32 2.27 5.42
C LEU A 12 27.51 1.03 4.99
N ALA A 13 26.21 1.02 5.30
CA ALA A 13 25.29 -0.03 4.88
C ALA A 13 25.21 -0.13 3.36
N ALA A 14 25.13 1.01 2.67
CA ALA A 14 25.08 1.06 1.21
C ALA A 14 26.32 0.44 0.56
N VAL A 15 27.51 0.79 1.05
CA VAL A 15 28.78 0.24 0.56
C VAL A 15 28.89 -1.25 0.87
N ALA A 16 28.50 -1.68 2.07
CA ALA A 16 28.57 -3.09 2.47
C ALA A 16 27.62 -3.98 1.63
N GLU A 17 26.42 -3.50 1.33
CA GLU A 17 25.45 -4.28 0.54
C GLU A 17 25.83 -4.32 -0.94
N ILE A 18 26.05 -3.17 -1.57
CA ILE A 18 26.38 -3.09 -3.00
C ILE A 18 27.74 -3.74 -3.27
N GLY A 19 28.74 -3.44 -2.44
CA GLY A 19 30.07 -4.04 -2.53
C GLY A 19 30.05 -5.53 -2.21
N GLY A 20 29.27 -5.98 -1.22
CA GLY A 20 29.12 -7.39 -0.89
C GLY A 20 28.51 -8.20 -2.03
N ALA A 21 27.44 -7.69 -2.65
CA ALA A 21 26.83 -8.29 -3.83
C ALA A 21 27.80 -8.34 -5.02
N TRP A 22 28.56 -7.26 -5.26
CA TRP A 22 29.59 -7.20 -6.30
C TRP A 22 30.72 -8.20 -6.06
N LEU A 23 31.20 -8.38 -4.82
CA LEU A 23 32.23 -9.37 -4.48
C LEU A 23 31.76 -10.81 -4.76
N VAL A 24 30.50 -11.14 -4.44
CA VAL A 24 29.92 -12.44 -4.79
C VAL A 24 29.82 -12.60 -6.31
N TRP A 25 29.40 -11.56 -7.02
CA TRP A 25 29.35 -11.55 -8.48
C TRP A 25 30.74 -11.82 -9.10
N GLN A 26 31.78 -11.14 -8.62
CA GLN A 26 33.15 -11.33 -9.07
C GLN A 26 33.67 -12.76 -8.80
N GLY A 27 33.34 -13.32 -7.63
CA GLY A 27 33.74 -14.67 -7.28
C GLY A 27 33.10 -15.75 -8.15
N ILE A 28 31.80 -15.62 -8.46
CA ILE A 28 31.03 -16.61 -9.23
C ILE A 28 31.15 -16.39 -10.73
N ARG A 29 30.83 -15.18 -11.22
CA ARG A 29 30.71 -14.88 -12.65
C ARG A 29 32.04 -14.57 -13.31
N GLU A 30 32.98 -13.96 -12.60
CA GLU A 30 34.34 -13.73 -13.11
C GLU A 30 35.34 -14.81 -12.67
N HIS A 31 34.87 -15.88 -12.02
CA HIS A 31 35.68 -17.02 -11.58
C HIS A 31 36.89 -16.63 -10.72
N ARG A 32 36.84 -15.50 -10.00
CA ARG A 32 37.94 -15.03 -9.15
C ARG A 32 38.14 -15.84 -7.87
N GLY A 33 37.24 -16.80 -7.61
CA GLY A 33 37.41 -17.83 -6.59
C GLY A 33 36.65 -17.58 -5.29
N LEU A 34 36.69 -18.60 -4.40
CA LEU A 34 35.87 -18.67 -3.18
C LEU A 34 36.17 -17.57 -2.16
N VAL A 35 37.37 -16.98 -2.18
CA VAL A 35 37.76 -15.90 -1.25
C VAL A 35 36.90 -14.64 -1.48
N TRP A 36 36.60 -14.32 -2.74
CA TRP A 36 35.75 -13.18 -3.11
C TRP A 36 34.30 -13.42 -2.69
N ILE A 37 33.80 -14.66 -2.87
CA ILE A 37 32.47 -15.06 -2.43
C ILE A 37 32.35 -14.99 -0.90
N GLY A 38 33.34 -15.51 -0.18
CA GLY A 38 33.38 -15.47 1.29
C GLY A 38 33.41 -14.03 1.81
N GLY A 39 34.23 -13.17 1.21
CA GLY A 39 34.25 -11.74 1.54
C GLY A 39 32.91 -11.04 1.29
N GLY A 40 32.25 -11.36 0.18
CA GLY A 40 30.92 -10.83 -0.15
C GLY A 40 29.83 -11.29 0.83
N ILE A 41 29.81 -12.56 1.23
CA ILE A 41 28.87 -13.08 2.24
C ILE A 41 29.07 -12.40 3.60
N VAL A 42 30.32 -12.22 4.02
CA VAL A 42 30.64 -11.54 5.28
C VAL A 42 30.19 -10.08 5.23
N ALA A 43 30.43 -9.38 4.12
CA ALA A 43 29.98 -7.99 3.93
C ALA A 43 28.45 -7.87 3.94
N LEU A 44 27.73 -8.78 3.28
CA LEU A 44 26.27 -8.82 3.30
C LEU A 44 25.70 -9.15 4.69
N GLY A 45 26.36 -10.05 5.43
CA GLY A 45 26.03 -10.35 6.82
C GLY A 45 26.19 -9.11 7.71
N LEU A 46 27.35 -8.44 7.62
CA LEU A 46 27.66 -7.19 8.35
C LEU A 46 26.66 -6.08 8.03
N TYR A 47 26.28 -5.93 6.77
CA TYR A 47 25.22 -4.99 6.36
C TYR A 47 23.94 -5.21 7.18
N GLY A 48 23.47 -6.46 7.30
CA GLY A 48 22.26 -6.77 8.06
C GLY A 48 22.33 -6.28 9.50
N PHE A 49 23.49 -6.42 10.16
CA PHE A 49 23.69 -5.88 11.51
C PHE A 49 23.73 -4.36 11.54
N VAL A 50 24.42 -3.71 10.59
CA VAL A 50 24.49 -2.24 10.50
C VAL A 50 23.10 -1.64 10.29
N ALA A 51 22.26 -2.27 9.46
CA ALA A 51 20.89 -1.84 9.20
C ALA A 51 20.03 -1.81 10.47
N THR A 52 20.28 -2.70 11.44
CA THR A 52 19.56 -2.73 12.74
C THR A 52 19.96 -1.61 13.70
N LEU A 53 21.10 -0.95 13.48
CA LEU A 53 21.57 0.16 14.31
C LEU A 53 20.91 1.51 13.94
N GLN A 54 19.99 1.49 12.96
CA GLN A 54 19.30 2.68 12.48
C GLN A 54 18.24 3.15 13.51
N PRO A 55 18.27 4.43 13.94
CA PRO A 55 17.53 4.89 15.14
C PRO A 55 16.02 5.21 14.94
N ASP A 56 15.43 4.98 13.78
CA ASP A 56 14.04 5.40 13.48
C ASP A 56 13.02 4.24 13.71
N PRO A 57 11.88 4.44 14.39
CA PRO A 57 10.95 3.36 14.77
C PRO A 57 10.15 2.70 13.63
N HIS A 58 10.11 3.30 12.43
CA HIS A 58 9.26 2.82 11.33
C HIS A 58 10.02 1.95 10.33
N PHE A 59 10.25 0.67 10.70
CA PHE A 59 10.96 -0.33 9.90
C PHE A 59 10.59 -0.33 8.40
N GLY A 60 9.29 -0.33 8.08
CA GLY A 60 8.83 -0.37 6.68
C GLY A 60 9.14 0.88 5.84
N ARG A 61 9.20 2.07 6.46
CA ARG A 61 9.52 3.32 5.75
C ARG A 61 11.02 3.47 5.50
N ILE A 62 11.81 2.99 6.45
CA ILE A 62 13.26 2.93 6.34
C ILE A 62 13.67 1.99 5.21
N LEU A 63 13.07 0.79 5.15
CA LEU A 63 13.31 -0.17 4.07
C LEU A 63 12.92 0.39 2.70
N ALA A 64 11.80 1.11 2.62
CA ALA A 64 11.39 1.79 1.39
C ALA A 64 12.40 2.86 0.96
N ALA A 65 12.90 3.67 1.90
CA ALA A 65 13.93 4.66 1.62
C ALA A 65 15.26 4.02 1.18
N TYR A 66 15.67 2.93 1.83
CA TYR A 66 16.81 2.13 1.44
C TYR A 66 16.70 1.64 -0.01
N GLY A 67 15.54 1.10 -0.41
CA GLY A 67 15.32 0.59 -1.76
C GLY A 67 15.63 1.62 -2.85
N GLY A 68 15.18 2.88 -2.71
CA GLY A 68 15.48 3.91 -3.70
C GLY A 68 16.94 4.35 -3.72
N VAL A 69 17.60 4.41 -2.55
CA VAL A 69 19.04 4.76 -2.51
C VAL A 69 19.91 3.61 -3.04
N PHE A 70 19.50 2.34 -2.90
CA PHE A 70 20.19 1.22 -3.52
C PHE A 70 20.12 1.24 -5.04
N VAL A 71 18.97 1.60 -5.61
CA VAL A 71 18.84 1.76 -7.07
C VAL A 71 19.80 2.85 -7.58
N ALA A 72 19.81 4.04 -6.96
CA ALA A 72 20.73 5.09 -7.36
C ALA A 72 22.21 4.72 -7.07
N GLY A 73 22.48 4.13 -5.91
CA GLY A 73 23.82 3.77 -5.46
C GLY A 73 24.45 2.65 -6.29
N SER A 74 23.67 1.66 -6.74
CA SER A 74 24.16 0.58 -7.60
C SER A 74 24.58 1.10 -8.98
N LEU A 75 23.84 2.06 -9.56
CA LEU A 75 24.23 2.73 -10.80
C LEU A 75 25.53 3.52 -10.63
N VAL A 76 25.68 4.26 -9.52
CA VAL A 76 26.92 5.00 -9.21
C VAL A 76 28.09 4.04 -9.00
N TRP A 77 27.87 2.93 -8.30
CA TRP A 77 28.89 1.90 -8.11
C TRP A 77 29.34 1.32 -9.45
N GLY A 78 28.40 0.94 -10.31
CA GLY A 78 28.70 0.43 -11.66
C GLY A 78 29.46 1.46 -12.51
N MET A 79 29.14 2.76 -12.38
CA MET A 79 29.87 3.83 -13.06
C MET A 79 31.33 3.94 -12.61
N VAL A 80 31.58 3.84 -11.30
CA VAL A 80 32.90 4.09 -10.70
C VAL A 80 33.80 2.86 -10.75
N ILE A 81 33.25 1.66 -10.51
CA ILE A 81 34.02 0.42 -10.38
C ILE A 81 34.07 -0.36 -11.69
N ASP A 82 32.93 -0.50 -12.37
CA ASP A 82 32.81 -1.32 -13.59
C ASP A 82 32.86 -0.48 -14.88
N GLY A 83 32.98 0.84 -14.79
CA GLY A 83 33.01 1.75 -15.94
C GLY A 83 31.69 1.78 -16.75
N PHE A 84 30.59 1.31 -16.15
CA PHE A 84 29.27 1.25 -16.75
C PHE A 84 28.78 2.65 -17.14
N ARG A 85 28.20 2.78 -18.34
CA ARG A 85 27.60 4.04 -18.81
C ARG A 85 26.08 3.91 -18.75
N PRO A 86 25.40 4.58 -17.79
CA PRO A 86 23.95 4.49 -17.67
C PRO A 86 23.27 5.08 -18.89
N ASP A 87 22.23 4.40 -19.38
CA ASP A 87 21.37 4.89 -20.44
C ASP A 87 20.32 5.88 -19.89
N ARG A 88 19.68 6.63 -20.78
CA ARG A 88 18.59 7.56 -20.46
C ARG A 88 17.46 6.88 -19.70
N PHE A 89 17.19 5.60 -19.97
CA PHE A 89 16.20 4.81 -19.24
C PHE A 89 16.64 4.47 -17.81
N ASP A 90 17.94 4.27 -17.56
CA ASP A 90 18.47 4.02 -16.22
C ASP A 90 18.33 5.27 -15.35
N TYR A 91 18.63 6.44 -15.91
CA TYR A 91 18.42 7.72 -15.21
C TYR A 91 16.94 7.98 -14.92
N PHE A 92 16.05 7.68 -15.87
CA PHE A 92 14.61 7.84 -15.68
C PHE A 92 14.07 6.88 -14.62
N GLY A 93 14.50 5.61 -14.65
CA GLY A 93 14.13 4.61 -13.65
C GLY A 93 14.62 4.98 -12.26
N ALA A 94 15.88 5.42 -12.13
CA ALA A 94 16.42 5.90 -10.86
C ALA A 94 15.65 7.11 -10.32
N ALA A 95 15.32 8.08 -11.18
CA ALA A 95 14.52 9.24 -10.80
C ALA A 95 13.13 8.83 -10.29
N LEU A 96 12.48 7.88 -10.97
CA LEU A 96 11.17 7.37 -10.56
C LEU A 96 11.22 6.67 -9.19
N CYS A 97 12.26 5.86 -8.94
CA CYS A 97 12.46 5.21 -7.64
C CYS A 97 12.68 6.24 -6.52
N LEU A 98 13.47 7.29 -6.76
CA LEU A 98 13.71 8.35 -5.78
C LEU A 98 12.44 9.16 -5.50
N VAL A 99 11.64 9.46 -6.52
CA VAL A 99 10.32 10.10 -6.34
C VAL A 99 9.40 9.20 -5.50
N GLY A 100 9.37 7.90 -5.76
CA GLY A 100 8.63 6.93 -4.95
C GLY A 100 9.03 6.96 -3.47
N VAL A 101 10.34 7.04 -3.18
CA VAL A 101 10.85 7.22 -1.82
C VAL A 101 10.35 8.52 -1.19
N LEU A 102 10.42 9.63 -1.93
CA LEU A 102 9.94 10.93 -1.44
C LEU A 102 8.45 10.89 -1.08
N VAL A 103 7.61 10.26 -1.91
CA VAL A 103 6.18 10.11 -1.64
C VAL A 103 5.93 9.27 -0.39
N ILE A 104 6.64 8.16 -0.21
CA ILE A 104 6.47 7.28 0.96
C ILE A 104 6.93 7.99 2.25
N MET A 105 8.04 8.74 2.19
CA MET A 105 8.60 9.45 3.34
C MET A 105 7.81 10.70 3.71
N PHE A 106 7.40 11.51 2.73
CA PHE A 106 6.83 12.85 2.94
C PHE A 106 5.34 12.95 2.62
N GLY A 107 4.67 11.86 2.23
CA GLY A 107 3.23 11.84 2.02
C GLY A 107 2.48 12.39 3.24
N PRO A 108 1.55 13.35 3.07
CA PRO A 108 0.85 13.99 4.17
C PRO A 108 0.04 12.94 4.95
N ARG A 109 0.41 12.75 6.20
CA ARG A 109 -0.30 11.87 7.13
C ARG A 109 -1.18 12.77 7.97
N GLY A 110 -2.50 12.64 7.82
CA GLY A 110 -3.49 13.27 8.69
C GLY A 110 -3.36 12.74 10.11
N GLY A 111 -2.37 13.24 10.85
CA GLY A 111 -2.18 12.98 12.26
C GLY A 111 -2.70 14.16 13.06
N VAL A 112 -3.83 13.98 13.72
CA VAL A 112 -4.28 14.88 14.79
C VAL A 112 -3.22 14.78 15.90
N GLY A 113 -2.32 15.76 15.94
CA GLY A 113 -1.33 15.90 17.00
C GLY A 113 -2.00 16.38 18.29
N LEU A 114 -2.40 15.47 19.16
CA LEU A 114 -2.67 15.80 20.56
C LEU A 114 -1.33 15.92 21.29
N SER A 115 -0.77 17.13 21.29
CA SER A 115 0.37 17.48 22.13
C SER A 115 0.13 18.81 22.84
N LYS A 116 -0.51 18.72 24.01
CA LYS A 116 -0.37 19.64 25.15
C LYS A 116 -1.03 18.98 26.38
N PRO A 117 -0.43 19.00 27.57
CA PRO A 117 -1.16 18.68 28.79
C PRO A 117 -2.21 19.77 28.98
N CYS A 118 -3.49 19.44 28.78
CA CYS A 118 -4.57 20.37 29.07
C CYS A 118 -4.58 20.64 30.57
N HIS A 119 -4.44 21.91 30.95
CA HIS A 119 -5.01 22.36 32.21
C HIS A 119 -6.51 22.04 32.16
N HIS A 120 -6.94 21.04 32.92
CA HIS A 120 -8.35 20.71 33.11
C HIS A 120 -8.97 21.85 33.90
N ARG A 121 -9.41 22.90 33.19
CA ARG A 121 -10.53 23.71 33.66
C ARG A 121 -11.75 22.95 33.18
N ASP A 122 -12.40 22.25 34.09
CA ASP A 122 -13.73 21.69 33.89
C ASP A 122 -14.71 22.81 33.53
N VAL A 123 -14.83 23.09 32.24
CA VAL A 123 -15.93 23.88 31.70
C VAL A 123 -17.09 22.90 31.54
N THR A 124 -17.74 22.58 32.66
CA THR A 124 -18.91 21.68 32.74
C THR A 124 -20.21 22.42 32.44
N GLU A 125 -20.22 23.21 31.38
CA GLU A 125 -21.49 23.66 30.81
C GLU A 125 -21.83 22.68 29.67
N PRO A 126 -22.91 21.89 29.78
CA PRO A 126 -23.25 20.91 28.76
C PRO A 126 -23.60 21.64 27.46
N VAL A 127 -22.67 21.60 26.50
CA VAL A 127 -22.90 22.10 25.14
C VAL A 127 -24.04 21.30 24.53
N ARG A 128 -25.07 21.98 24.02
CA ARG A 128 -26.21 21.32 23.40
C ARG A 128 -25.73 20.52 22.19
N PRO A 129 -26.30 19.33 21.91
CA PRO A 129 -25.84 18.49 20.80
C PRO A 129 -25.82 19.20 19.45
N GLU A 130 -26.76 20.12 19.23
CA GLU A 130 -26.90 20.97 18.05
C GLU A 130 -25.74 21.96 17.85
N ASP A 131 -25.12 22.42 18.93
CA ASP A 131 -23.99 23.37 18.91
C ASP A 131 -22.64 22.66 18.82
N LEU A 132 -22.62 21.33 18.89
CA LEU A 132 -21.38 20.55 18.73
C LEU A 132 -20.80 20.75 17.33
N ARG A 133 -19.50 20.99 17.28
CA ARG A 133 -18.78 21.14 16.02
C ARG A 133 -18.77 19.83 15.25
N VAL A 134 -19.09 19.90 13.96
CA VAL A 134 -19.17 18.73 13.09
C VAL A 134 -17.79 18.26 12.65
N SER A 135 -17.58 16.94 12.67
CA SER A 135 -16.33 16.28 12.23
C SER A 135 -16.42 15.83 10.78
N ASP A 136 -15.28 15.63 10.12
CA ASP A 136 -15.26 15.20 8.71
C ASP A 136 -15.93 13.83 8.48
N PRO A 137 -15.78 12.82 9.37
CA PRO A 137 -16.53 11.58 9.26
C PRO A 137 -18.06 11.78 9.33
N GLU A 138 -18.54 12.77 10.08
CA GLU A 138 -19.97 13.09 10.14
C GLU A 138 -20.46 13.73 8.84
N ARG A 139 -19.65 14.62 8.23
CA ARG A 139 -19.95 15.19 6.91
C ARG A 139 -20.01 14.11 5.84
N GLU A 140 -19.02 13.21 5.81
CA GLU A 140 -18.95 12.10 4.87
C GLU A 140 -20.16 11.17 4.99
N ALA A 141 -20.56 10.82 6.22
CA ALA A 141 -21.73 9.98 6.46
C ALA A 141 -23.03 10.60 5.91
N VAL A 142 -23.18 11.92 6.02
CA VAL A 142 -24.34 12.64 5.49
C VAL A 142 -24.29 12.76 3.97
N GLN A 143 -23.11 13.00 3.39
CA GLN A 143 -22.94 12.96 1.94
C GLN A 143 -23.30 11.58 1.36
N ASP A 144 -22.93 10.49 2.02
CA ASP A 144 -23.28 9.14 1.58
C ASP A 144 -24.80 8.88 1.68
N ARG A 145 -25.48 9.44 2.68
CA ARG A 145 -26.94 9.43 2.75
C ARG A 145 -27.58 10.21 1.59
N LEU A 146 -27.03 11.37 1.22
CA LEU A 146 -27.49 12.14 0.05
C LEU A 146 -27.29 11.36 -1.25
N ARG A 147 -26.14 10.68 -1.41
CA ARG A 147 -25.88 9.80 -2.57
C ARG A 147 -26.91 8.67 -2.65
N LEU A 148 -27.25 8.08 -1.51
CA LEU A 148 -28.29 7.05 -1.47
C LEU A 148 -29.64 7.62 -1.92
N ALA A 149 -30.07 8.75 -1.35
CA ALA A 149 -31.31 9.42 -1.73
C ALA A 149 -31.37 9.75 -3.23
N GLN A 150 -30.26 10.24 -3.80
CA GLN A 150 -30.13 10.51 -5.23
C GLN A 150 -30.25 9.22 -6.05
N SER A 151 -29.56 8.14 -5.67
CA SER A 151 -29.58 6.87 -6.42
C SER A 151 -30.95 6.18 -6.44
N VAL A 152 -31.78 6.41 -5.43
CA VAL A 152 -33.17 5.93 -5.38
C VAL A 152 -34.18 6.93 -5.96
N GLY A 153 -33.72 8.08 -6.49
CA GLY A 153 -34.54 9.09 -7.14
C GLY A 153 -35.36 9.98 -6.19
N GLN A 154 -34.97 10.08 -4.91
CA GLN A 154 -35.63 10.98 -3.95
C GLN A 154 -35.21 12.44 -4.10
N ILE A 155 -34.01 12.70 -4.63
CA ILE A 155 -33.49 14.03 -4.95
C ILE A 155 -32.85 13.99 -6.34
N ASP A 156 -32.90 15.12 -7.05
CA ASP A 156 -32.26 15.26 -8.36
C ASP A 156 -30.74 15.49 -8.24
N ILE A 157 -30.00 15.35 -9.35
CA ILE A 157 -28.56 15.63 -9.40
C ILE A 157 -28.23 17.08 -9.03
N HIS A 158 -29.04 18.05 -9.44
CA HIS A 158 -28.79 19.45 -9.10
C HIS A 158 -28.98 19.72 -7.61
N GLU A 159 -30.04 19.16 -7.04
CA GLU A 159 -30.32 19.25 -5.61
C GLU A 159 -29.26 18.53 -4.77
N PHE A 160 -28.74 17.41 -5.27
CA PHE A 160 -27.62 16.70 -4.64
C PHE A 160 -26.38 17.59 -4.51
N ASP A 161 -25.96 18.25 -5.59
CA ASP A 161 -24.77 19.11 -5.57
C ASP A 161 -24.92 20.29 -4.60
N GLU A 162 -26.09 20.95 -4.58
CA GLU A 162 -26.40 22.03 -3.64
C GLU A 162 -26.34 21.57 -2.17
N ARG A 163 -26.90 20.40 -1.89
CA ARG A 163 -26.90 19.84 -0.53
C ARG A 163 -25.51 19.37 -0.11
N VAL A 164 -24.71 18.79 -1.01
CA VAL A 164 -23.32 18.40 -0.71
C VAL A 164 -22.47 19.63 -0.39
N GLN A 165 -22.62 20.72 -1.15
CA GLN A 165 -21.94 21.98 -0.81
C GLN A 165 -22.36 22.49 0.57
N SER A 166 -23.65 22.41 0.91
CA SER A 166 -24.16 22.79 2.23
C SER A 166 -23.58 21.92 3.35
N VAL A 167 -23.46 20.60 3.15
CA VAL A 167 -22.82 19.66 4.11
C VAL A 167 -21.38 20.07 4.44
N TRP A 168 -20.59 20.38 3.42
CA TRP A 168 -19.19 20.78 3.63
C TRP A 168 -19.04 22.18 4.21
N ALA A 169 -20.05 23.05 4.03
CA ALA A 169 -20.10 24.38 4.65
C ALA A 169 -20.53 24.37 6.12
N SER A 170 -21.32 23.38 6.56
CA SER A 170 -21.85 23.28 7.94
C SER A 170 -20.74 23.26 8.99
N ARG A 171 -20.89 24.03 10.06
CA ARG A 171 -19.93 24.07 11.17
C ARG A 171 -20.41 23.29 12.37
N THR A 172 -21.72 23.17 12.56
CA THR A 172 -22.34 22.51 13.70
C THR A 172 -23.16 21.29 13.29
N ARG A 173 -23.41 20.37 14.23
CA ARG A 173 -24.26 19.20 14.00
C ARG A 173 -25.71 19.61 13.69
N GLY A 174 -26.21 20.67 14.32
CA GLY A 174 -27.56 21.18 14.04
C GLY A 174 -27.72 21.73 12.62
N GLU A 175 -26.66 22.35 12.05
CA GLU A 175 -26.66 22.74 10.63
C GLU A 175 -26.61 21.53 9.70
N LEU A 176 -25.81 20.51 10.04
CA LEU A 176 -25.69 19.28 9.27
C LEU A 176 -27.01 18.48 9.24
N GLU A 177 -27.72 18.39 10.37
CA GLU A 177 -29.01 17.69 10.47
C GLU A 177 -30.10 18.34 9.63
N ARG A 178 -30.12 19.68 9.54
CA ARG A 178 -31.09 20.42 8.70
C ARG A 178 -30.99 20.07 7.22
N VAL A 179 -29.80 19.75 6.71
CA VAL A 179 -29.60 19.42 5.29
C VAL A 179 -30.30 18.11 4.89
N VAL A 180 -30.57 17.24 5.85
CA VAL A 180 -31.16 15.90 5.64
C VAL A 180 -32.44 15.66 6.45
N ALA A 181 -33.05 16.74 6.95
CA ALA A 181 -34.22 16.67 7.83
C ALA A 181 -35.48 16.16 7.12
N ASP A 182 -35.59 16.44 5.82
CA ASP A 182 -36.70 16.06 4.95
C ASP A 182 -36.53 14.66 4.31
N LEU A 183 -35.33 14.09 4.39
CA LEU A 183 -35.04 12.79 3.81
C LEU A 183 -35.44 11.65 4.76
N PRO A 184 -35.85 10.48 4.24
CA PRO A 184 -36.06 9.29 5.05
C PRO A 184 -34.80 8.90 5.82
N VAL A 185 -34.95 8.45 7.07
CA VAL A 185 -33.83 7.95 7.86
C VAL A 185 -33.43 6.59 7.28
N PRO A 186 -32.14 6.38 6.89
CA PRO A 186 -31.71 5.08 6.41
C PRO A 186 -31.91 4.02 7.50
N PRO A 187 -32.28 2.78 7.14
CA PRO A 187 -32.46 1.71 8.11
C PRO A 187 -31.22 1.56 9.00
N PRO A 188 -31.34 1.20 10.28
CA PRO A 188 -30.18 1.03 11.15
C PRO A 188 -29.16 0.06 10.54
N ALA A 189 -27.87 0.29 10.78
CA ALA A 189 -26.77 -0.47 10.17
C ALA A 189 -26.92 -2.00 10.32
N ALA A 190 -27.54 -2.47 11.40
CA ALA A 190 -27.88 -3.88 11.61
C ALA A 190 -28.85 -4.44 10.55
N ALA A 191 -29.87 -3.68 10.16
CA ALA A 191 -30.80 -4.06 9.11
C ALA A 191 -30.16 -4.03 7.71
N GLN A 192 -29.19 -3.12 7.49
CA GLN A 192 -28.41 -3.06 6.25
C GLN A 192 -27.42 -4.24 6.15
N ALA A 193 -26.76 -4.61 7.25
CA ALA A 193 -25.88 -5.77 7.32
C ALA A 193 -26.64 -7.08 7.04
N ALA A 194 -27.88 -7.19 7.53
CA ALA A 194 -28.74 -8.34 7.28
C ALA A 194 -29.19 -8.48 5.80
N ARG A 195 -29.17 -7.39 5.02
CA ARG A 195 -29.48 -7.40 3.58
C ARG A 195 -28.28 -7.69 2.69
N ARG A 196 -27.07 -7.82 3.24
CA ARG A 196 -25.88 -8.18 2.43
C ARG A 196 -26.12 -9.55 1.78
N PRO A 197 -25.81 -9.71 0.49
CA PRO A 197 -26.02 -10.98 -0.20
C PRO A 197 -25.24 -12.07 0.52
N ALA A 198 -25.97 -13.06 1.04
CA ALA A 198 -25.40 -14.23 1.67
C ALA A 198 -24.58 -14.97 0.61
N GLY A 199 -23.25 -14.85 0.67
CA GLY A 199 -22.34 -15.48 -0.31
C GLY A 199 -21.16 -14.63 -0.78
N GLN A 200 -20.98 -13.40 -0.28
CA GLN A 200 -19.75 -12.65 -0.60
C GLN A 200 -18.50 -13.41 -0.10
N VAL A 201 -17.63 -13.80 -1.04
CA VAL A 201 -16.35 -14.48 -0.76
C VAL A 201 -15.29 -13.48 -0.29
N PHE A 202 -15.32 -12.26 -0.82
CA PHE A 202 -14.39 -11.18 -0.48
C PHE A 202 -15.14 -10.03 0.20
N SER A 203 -14.48 -9.35 1.15
CA SER A 203 -15.02 -8.17 1.83
C SER A 203 -14.93 -6.91 0.98
N ASP A 204 -15.80 -5.94 1.24
CA ASP A 204 -15.76 -4.61 0.60
C ASP A 204 -14.68 -3.69 1.21
N SER A 205 -13.79 -4.22 2.05
CA SER A 205 -12.63 -3.49 2.56
C SER A 205 -11.58 -3.29 1.48
N GLY A 206 -10.62 -2.38 1.70
CA GLY A 206 -9.48 -2.22 0.79
C GLY A 206 -8.72 -3.53 0.56
N GLY A 207 -8.55 -4.34 1.61
CA GLY A 207 -7.92 -5.66 1.51
C GLY A 207 -8.75 -6.68 0.72
N GLY A 208 -10.08 -6.64 0.82
CA GLY A 208 -10.95 -7.55 0.08
C GLY A 208 -11.13 -7.17 -1.39
N THR A 209 -11.15 -5.87 -1.69
CA THR A 209 -11.11 -5.38 -3.07
C THR A 209 -9.80 -5.76 -3.75
N ALA A 210 -8.66 -5.54 -3.07
CA ALA A 210 -7.35 -5.97 -3.58
C ALA A 210 -7.32 -7.48 -3.84
N MET A 211 -7.84 -8.28 -2.89
CA MET A 211 -7.86 -9.73 -3.03
C MET A 211 -8.74 -10.22 -4.18
N ARG A 212 -9.90 -9.59 -4.38
CA ARG A 212 -10.79 -9.87 -5.50
C ARG A 212 -10.10 -9.60 -6.83
N ILE A 213 -9.44 -8.45 -6.97
CA ILE A 213 -8.71 -8.07 -8.19
C ILE A 213 -7.57 -9.05 -8.45
N LEU A 214 -6.73 -9.35 -7.46
CA LEU A 214 -5.62 -10.28 -7.60
C LEU A 214 -6.09 -11.68 -8.03
N THR A 215 -7.20 -12.16 -7.45
CA THR A 215 -7.76 -13.47 -7.80
C THR A 215 -8.30 -13.48 -9.24
N ILE A 216 -8.98 -12.42 -9.68
CA ILE A 216 -9.46 -12.28 -11.06
C ILE A 216 -8.30 -12.26 -12.06
N VAL A 217 -7.27 -11.45 -11.79
CA VAL A 217 -6.08 -11.34 -12.64
C VAL A 217 -5.37 -12.68 -12.74
N TRP A 218 -5.17 -13.37 -11.61
CA TRP A 218 -4.55 -14.69 -11.58
C TRP A 218 -5.36 -15.73 -12.36
N LEU A 219 -6.68 -15.79 -12.17
CA LEU A 219 -7.56 -16.70 -12.92
C LEU A 219 -7.47 -16.44 -14.44
N ALA A 220 -7.51 -15.16 -14.85
CA ALA A 220 -7.38 -14.80 -16.25
C ALA A 220 -6.04 -15.25 -16.85
N LEU A 221 -4.93 -15.06 -16.13
CA LEU A 221 -3.60 -15.52 -16.56
C LEU A 221 -3.52 -17.04 -16.69
N VAL A 222 -4.08 -17.78 -15.72
CA VAL A 222 -4.16 -19.25 -15.78
C VAL A 222 -4.98 -19.70 -16.98
N THR A 223 -6.16 -19.11 -17.20
CA THR A 223 -7.03 -19.44 -18.34
C THR A 223 -6.33 -19.19 -19.68
N VAL A 224 -5.70 -18.02 -19.86
CA VAL A 224 -4.96 -17.72 -21.10
C VAL A 224 -3.82 -18.71 -21.31
N ASN A 225 -3.03 -19.00 -20.27
CA ASN A 225 -1.92 -19.95 -20.39
C ASN A 225 -2.37 -21.37 -20.71
N LEU A 226 -3.49 -21.83 -20.13
CA LEU A 226 -4.07 -23.13 -20.45
C LEU A 226 -4.58 -23.20 -21.89
N ILE A 227 -5.23 -22.14 -22.37
CA ILE A 227 -5.71 -22.07 -23.76
C ILE A 227 -4.52 -22.07 -24.73
N VAL A 228 -3.51 -21.23 -24.48
CA VAL A 228 -2.31 -21.17 -25.32
C VAL A 228 -1.57 -22.50 -25.32
N TRP A 229 -1.32 -23.07 -24.14
CA TRP A 229 -0.65 -24.37 -24.05
C TRP A 229 -1.46 -25.46 -24.75
N GLY A 230 -2.78 -25.52 -24.56
CA GLY A 230 -3.64 -26.50 -25.22
C GLY A 230 -3.63 -26.34 -26.75
N LEU A 231 -3.71 -25.11 -27.26
CA LEU A 231 -3.65 -24.83 -28.69
C LEU A 231 -2.29 -25.25 -29.27
N VAL A 232 -1.19 -24.81 -28.67
CA VAL A 232 0.17 -25.14 -29.15
C VAL A 232 0.40 -26.66 -29.08
N SER A 233 -0.02 -27.31 -27.99
CA SER A 233 0.08 -28.77 -27.82
C SER A 233 -0.67 -29.55 -28.90
N ILE A 234 -1.83 -29.07 -29.35
CA ILE A 234 -2.59 -29.71 -30.43
C ILE A 234 -1.93 -29.45 -31.79
N THR A 235 -1.42 -28.24 -32.02
CA THR A 235 -0.87 -27.85 -33.34
C THR A 235 0.56 -28.35 -33.60
N ALA A 236 1.37 -28.54 -32.57
CA ALA A 236 2.79 -28.84 -32.72
C ALA A 236 3.09 -30.35 -32.89
N ALA A 237 2.14 -31.24 -32.59
CA ALA A 237 2.29 -32.70 -32.64
C ALA A 237 3.48 -33.29 -31.84
N GLU A 238 4.11 -32.48 -30.97
CA GLU A 238 5.17 -32.84 -30.05
C GLU A 238 4.70 -32.63 -28.60
N GLU A 239 5.29 -33.36 -27.66
CA GLU A 239 4.95 -33.26 -26.24
C GLU A 239 5.53 -31.95 -25.65
N ILE A 240 4.67 -30.94 -25.48
CA ILE A 240 5.06 -29.62 -24.99
C ILE A 240 4.94 -29.56 -23.48
N TYR A 241 6.04 -29.19 -22.83
CA TYR A 241 6.12 -28.99 -21.39
C TYR A 241 5.01 -28.03 -20.87
N PRO A 242 4.20 -28.45 -19.88
CA PRO A 242 3.12 -27.64 -19.33
C PRO A 242 3.63 -26.54 -18.40
N TRP A 243 4.18 -25.45 -18.97
CA TRP A 243 4.74 -24.34 -18.20
C TRP A 243 3.72 -23.60 -17.32
N TRP A 244 2.42 -23.74 -17.61
CA TRP A 244 1.34 -23.15 -16.81
C TRP A 244 1.37 -23.64 -15.35
N ILE A 245 2.03 -24.77 -15.04
CA ILE A 245 2.21 -25.28 -13.68
C ILE A 245 2.96 -24.29 -12.77
N TRP A 246 3.82 -23.43 -13.35
CA TRP A 246 4.54 -22.40 -12.60
C TRP A 246 3.67 -21.22 -12.15
N LEU A 247 2.39 -21.19 -12.52
CA LEU A 247 1.40 -20.28 -11.93
C LEU A 247 0.88 -20.79 -10.57
N ALA A 248 1.09 -22.07 -10.24
CA ALA A 248 0.64 -22.66 -8.98
C ALA A 248 1.25 -22.01 -7.72
N PRO A 249 2.56 -21.69 -7.64
CA PRO A 249 3.14 -20.96 -6.51
C PRO A 249 2.44 -19.61 -6.23
N SER A 250 2.10 -18.86 -7.27
CA SER A 250 1.38 -17.58 -7.12
C SER A 250 -0.07 -17.77 -6.64
N GLY A 251 -0.75 -18.83 -7.09
CA GLY A 251 -2.08 -19.20 -6.59
C GLY A 251 -2.04 -19.65 -5.13
N ALA A 252 -1.00 -20.40 -4.73
CA ALA A 252 -0.77 -20.77 -3.34
C ALA A 252 -0.53 -19.55 -2.44
N ALA A 253 0.24 -18.56 -2.92
CA ALA A 253 0.43 -17.31 -2.20
C ALA A 253 -0.90 -16.56 -1.96
N LEU A 254 -1.78 -16.50 -2.97
CA LEU A 254 -3.13 -15.95 -2.80
C LEU A 254 -3.95 -16.77 -1.78
N ALA A 255 -3.89 -18.09 -1.83
CA ALA A 255 -4.58 -18.93 -0.85
C ALA A 255 -4.09 -18.67 0.60
N VAL A 256 -2.79 -18.48 0.79
CA VAL A 256 -2.20 -18.12 2.09
C VAL A 256 -2.68 -16.74 2.56
N LEU A 257 -2.67 -15.73 1.70
CA LEU A 257 -3.18 -14.40 2.04
C LEU A 257 -4.66 -14.43 2.45
N TYR A 258 -5.48 -15.20 1.72
CA TYR A 258 -6.90 -15.34 2.02
C TYR A 258 -7.15 -16.06 3.35
N THR A 259 -6.41 -17.15 3.61
CA THR A 259 -6.53 -17.92 4.86
C THR A 259 -6.01 -17.15 6.07
N ALA A 260 -4.99 -16.29 5.89
CA ALA A 260 -4.51 -15.33 6.88
C ALA A 260 -5.52 -14.21 7.20
N GLY A 261 -6.64 -14.13 6.46
CA GLY A 261 -7.73 -13.20 6.73
C GLY A 261 -7.71 -11.93 5.88
N VAL A 262 -6.75 -11.79 4.96
CA VAL A 262 -6.72 -10.65 4.04
C VAL A 262 -7.92 -10.75 3.10
N GLY A 263 -8.80 -9.77 3.21
CA GLY A 263 -9.97 -9.67 2.34
C GLY A 263 -11.13 -10.60 2.66
N ARG A 264 -11.09 -11.35 3.76
CA ARG A 264 -12.21 -12.20 4.19
C ARG A 264 -13.34 -11.35 4.82
N PRO A 265 -14.62 -11.62 4.54
CA PRO A 265 -15.73 -10.96 5.24
C PRO A 265 -15.66 -11.26 6.74
N ARG A 266 -15.87 -10.23 7.58
CA ARG A 266 -16.07 -10.45 9.01
C ARG A 266 -17.36 -11.25 9.18
N ARG A 267 -17.22 -12.49 9.69
CA ARG A 267 -18.38 -13.23 10.18
C ARG A 267 -18.68 -12.69 11.56
N ASP A 268 -19.77 -11.94 11.66
CA ASP A 268 -20.35 -11.58 12.94
C ASP A 268 -20.68 -12.89 13.67
N ARG A 269 -19.99 -13.13 14.79
CA ARG A 269 -20.29 -14.19 15.75
C ARG A 269 -20.91 -13.55 16.98
#